data_AF-A0A9P7K887-F1
#
_entry.id   AF-A0A9P7K887-F1
#
_cell.length_a   1.000
_cell.length_b   1.000
_cell.length_c   1.000
_cell.angle_alpha   90.00
_cell.angle_beta   90.00
_cell.angle_gamma   90.00
#
_symmetry.space_group_name_H-M   'P 1'
#
loop_
_entity.id
_entity.type
_entity.pdbx_description
1 polymer ?
#
loop_
_entity_poly.entity_id
_entity_poly.type
_entity_poly.pdbx_seq_one_letter_code
_entity_poly.pdbx_strand_id
1 'polypeptide(L)'
;MHAPSYDRNLVNMPRLLTFFVQFILRNHVFPEHEMESAFKRSLDIIALAQKELILTSKIAKQLPDDFSQACRAIWGQKSDGIVFVPTLAAEDTSENEEVTKAVQQFEEDLKADNIDILRGSETVPDAGNPSEWPIGSWTDSQSNPAYGPLAIDSEWAPRIRGLFQWLGPTALPLTHTTGAVECSVRRIKSFSPPQNPLVVLLESEAEAVEAELQRHFATIVLSPWADWDQAGDEVPGSAGPQLLMTSRATIDGVKAHDPFHDEITMLVEPAILPMISVGLGIRGTWVQIVREHDFGSAVAAKTQAPTRFWYMDELRLTLPSYYI
;
A
#
# COMPACT_ATOMS: atom_id res chain seq x y z
N MET A 1 7.35 -20.86 18.42
CA MET A 1 7.06 -19.57 17.75
C MET A 1 7.40 -18.44 18.72
N HIS A 2 8.58 -17.84 18.58
CA HIS A 2 8.90 -16.60 19.30
C HIS A 2 8.27 -15.44 18.52
N ALA A 3 7.28 -14.76 19.12
CA ALA A 3 6.84 -13.48 18.58
C ALA A 3 8.04 -12.51 18.60
N PRO A 4 8.31 -11.76 17.52
CA PRO A 4 9.40 -10.82 17.48
C PRO A 4 9.31 -9.82 18.64
N SER A 5 10.46 -9.42 19.18
CA SER A 5 10.59 -8.61 20.41
C SER A 5 9.67 -7.37 20.45
N TYR A 6 9.35 -6.79 19.29
CA TYR A 6 8.56 -5.57 19.14
C TYR A 6 7.07 -5.72 19.48
N ASP A 7 6.47 -6.88 19.25
CA ASP A 7 5.04 -7.08 19.53
C ASP A 7 4.73 -7.14 21.04
N ARG A 8 5.75 -7.36 21.87
CA ARG A 8 5.59 -7.36 23.34
C ARG A 8 5.13 -6.01 23.86
N ASN A 9 5.58 -4.92 23.26
CA ASN A 9 5.18 -3.57 23.68
C ASN A 9 3.70 -3.31 23.39
N LEU A 10 3.19 -3.80 22.26
CA LEU A 10 1.78 -3.71 21.87
C LEU A 10 0.86 -4.44 22.86
N VAL A 11 1.37 -5.52 23.49
CA VAL A 11 0.65 -6.27 24.53
C VAL A 11 0.78 -5.61 25.91
N ASN A 12 1.99 -5.20 26.27
CA ASN A 12 2.32 -4.81 27.64
C ASN A 12 1.92 -3.36 27.95
N MET A 13 2.06 -2.43 27.00
CA MET A 13 1.80 -1.00 27.24
C MET A 13 0.35 -0.74 27.66
N PRO A 14 -0.69 -1.26 26.97
CA PRO A 14 -2.06 -1.07 27.41
C PRO A 14 -2.33 -1.66 28.81
N ARG A 15 -1.70 -2.79 29.17
CA ARG A 15 -1.85 -3.40 30.51
C ARG A 15 -1.23 -2.55 31.60
N LEU A 16 -0.04 -2.00 31.34
CA LEU A 16 0.63 -1.08 32.25
C LEU A 16 -0.23 0.18 32.47
N LEU A 17 -0.79 0.73 31.39
CA LEU A 17 -1.70 1.88 31.46
C LEU A 17 -2.98 1.56 32.24
N THR A 18 -3.58 0.37 32.05
CA THR A 18 -4.72 -0.07 32.86
C THR A 18 -4.39 -0.05 34.34
N PHE A 19 -3.26 -0.65 34.73
CA PHE A 19 -2.84 -0.69 36.13
C PHE A 19 -2.61 0.72 36.70
N PHE A 20 -1.93 1.58 35.95
CA PHE A 20 -1.64 2.95 36.35
C PHE A 20 -2.91 3.79 36.54
N VAL A 21 -3.84 3.74 35.58
CA VAL A 21 -5.10 4.49 35.67
C VAL A 21 -5.98 3.96 36.80
N GLN A 22 -6.05 2.64 36.99
CA GLN A 22 -6.77 2.05 38.13
C GLN A 22 -6.15 2.43 39.48
N PHE A 23 -4.83 2.53 39.56
CA PHE A 23 -4.15 3.01 40.76
C PHE A 23 -4.53 4.46 41.08
N ILE A 24 -4.53 5.35 40.07
CA ILE A 24 -4.96 6.76 40.24
C ILE A 24 -6.39 6.84 40.79
N LEU A 25 -7.31 6.09 40.18
CA LEU A 25 -8.72 6.08 40.57
C LEU A 25 -8.94 5.51 41.97
N ARG A 26 -8.26 4.42 42.32
CA ARG A 26 -8.41 3.74 43.62
C ARG A 26 -7.86 4.55 44.79
N ASN A 27 -6.78 5.30 44.56
CA ASN A 27 -6.15 6.11 45.61
C ASN A 27 -6.67 7.55 45.64
N HIS A 28 -7.66 7.90 44.81
CA HIS A 28 -8.21 9.26 44.71
C HIS A 28 -7.10 10.32 44.60
N VAL A 29 -6.09 10.04 43.76
CA VAL A 29 -4.92 10.92 43.61
C VAL A 29 -5.34 12.32 43.16
N PHE A 30 -6.39 12.41 42.34
CA PHE A 30 -7.03 13.66 41.93
C PHE A 30 -8.42 13.76 42.56
N PRO A 31 -8.71 14.80 43.37
CA PRO A 31 -10.02 15.02 43.96
C PRO A 31 -11.06 15.59 42.98
N GLU A 32 -10.63 16.10 41.82
CA GLU A 32 -11.51 16.72 40.82
C GLU A 32 -12.33 15.67 40.07
N HIS A 33 -13.66 15.80 40.14
CA HIS A 33 -14.60 14.87 39.49
C HIS A 33 -14.42 14.83 37.96
N GLU A 34 -14.05 15.95 37.33
CA GLU A 34 -13.79 16.01 35.88
C GLU A 34 -12.60 15.11 35.49
N MET A 35 -11.51 15.15 36.25
CA MET A 35 -10.33 14.30 36.01
C MET A 35 -10.66 12.83 36.25
N GLU A 36 -11.38 12.51 37.34
CA GLU A 36 -11.82 11.15 37.62
C GLU A 36 -12.68 10.59 36.47
N SER A 37 -13.60 11.40 35.92
CA SER A 37 -14.43 11.01 34.78
C SER A 37 -13.61 10.80 33.50
N ALA A 38 -12.56 11.60 33.27
CA ALA A 38 -11.66 11.44 32.14
C ALA A 38 -10.84 10.14 32.23
N PHE A 39 -10.32 9.81 33.41
CA PHE A 39 -9.62 8.54 33.65
C PHE A 39 -10.53 7.32 33.53
N LYS A 40 -11.81 7.44 33.91
CA LYS A 40 -12.79 6.36 33.66
C LYS A 40 -13.00 6.15 32.16
N ARG A 41 -13.16 7.21 31.37
CA ARG A 41 -13.29 7.13 29.91
C ARG A 41 -12.03 6.57 29.24
N SER A 42 -10.84 6.89 29.75
CA SER A 42 -9.60 6.37 29.17
C SER A 42 -9.45 4.85 29.36
N LEU A 43 -10.07 4.26 30.39
CA LEU A 43 -10.09 2.80 30.53
C LEU A 43 -10.80 2.10 29.37
N ASP A 44 -11.85 2.70 28.80
CA ASP A 44 -12.54 2.16 27.63
C ASP A 44 -11.62 2.14 26.40
N ILE A 45 -10.86 3.23 26.20
CA ILE A 45 -9.85 3.33 25.13
C ILE A 45 -8.72 2.31 25.36
N ILE A 46 -8.24 2.17 26.60
CA ILE A 46 -7.19 1.21 26.93
C ILE A 46 -7.68 -0.23 26.69
N ALA A 47 -8.96 -0.54 26.94
CA ALA A 47 -9.54 -1.84 26.64
C ALA A 47 -9.57 -2.11 25.12
N LEU A 48 -9.89 -1.11 24.30
CA LEU A 48 -9.75 -1.21 22.84
C LEU A 48 -8.29 -1.42 22.44
N ALA A 49 -7.35 -0.66 23.00
CA ALA A 49 -5.91 -0.77 22.72
C ALA A 49 -5.35 -2.17 23.02
N GLN A 50 -5.78 -2.81 24.11
CA GLN A 50 -5.39 -4.18 24.45
C GLN A 50 -5.78 -5.19 23.36
N LYS A 51 -6.90 -4.96 22.66
CA LYS A 51 -7.37 -5.81 21.56
C LYS A 51 -6.71 -5.40 20.25
N GLU A 52 -6.78 -4.12 19.89
CA GLU A 52 -6.55 -3.64 18.54
C GLU A 52 -5.09 -3.40 18.18
N LEU A 53 -4.22 -3.03 19.13
CA LEU A 53 -2.81 -2.78 18.81
C LEU A 53 -2.07 -4.02 18.28
N ILE A 54 -2.44 -5.20 18.76
CA ILE A 54 -1.86 -6.44 18.26
C ILE A 54 -2.43 -6.75 16.86
N LEU A 55 -3.70 -6.41 16.64
CA LEU A 55 -4.36 -6.62 15.34
C LEU A 55 -3.76 -5.71 14.27
N THR A 56 -3.46 -4.44 14.56
CA THR A 56 -2.79 -3.54 13.60
C THR A 56 -1.45 -4.11 13.14
N SER A 57 -0.62 -4.61 14.06
CA SER A 57 0.65 -5.29 13.73
C SER A 57 0.46 -6.56 12.90
N LYS A 58 -0.57 -7.36 13.20
CA LYS A 58 -0.89 -8.57 12.42
C LYS A 58 -1.34 -8.23 11.00
N ILE A 59 -2.25 -7.27 10.86
CA ILE A 59 -2.73 -6.78 9.56
C ILE A 59 -1.55 -6.23 8.74
N ALA A 60 -0.70 -5.41 9.36
CA ALA A 60 0.46 -4.80 8.69
C ALA A 60 1.46 -5.81 8.14
N LYS A 61 1.53 -7.02 8.72
CA LYS A 61 2.41 -8.10 8.26
C LYS A 61 1.77 -9.01 7.21
N GLN A 62 0.45 -8.93 7.02
CA GLN A 62 -0.31 -9.87 6.19
C GLN A 62 -0.98 -9.20 4.99
N LEU A 63 -1.11 -7.87 4.99
CA LEU A 63 -1.63 -7.11 3.86
C LEU A 63 -0.50 -6.36 3.13
N PRO A 64 -0.54 -6.28 1.79
CA PRO A 64 -1.47 -6.95 0.89
C PRO A 64 -1.36 -8.49 0.94
N ASP A 65 -2.51 -9.17 0.91
CA ASP A 65 -2.57 -10.63 0.96
C ASP A 65 -2.16 -11.26 -0.39
N ASP A 66 -2.03 -12.59 -0.44
CA ASP A 66 -1.52 -13.26 -1.63
C ASP A 66 -2.49 -13.09 -2.82
N PHE A 67 -3.81 -13.00 -2.57
CA PHE A 67 -4.80 -12.67 -3.59
C PHE A 67 -4.55 -11.28 -4.20
N SER A 68 -4.38 -10.26 -3.36
CA SER A 68 -4.10 -8.92 -3.83
C SER A 68 -2.77 -8.83 -4.58
N GLN A 69 -1.74 -9.55 -4.11
CA GLN A 69 -0.47 -9.67 -4.82
C GLN A 69 -0.61 -10.36 -6.18
N ALA A 70 -1.47 -11.39 -6.29
CA ALA A 70 -1.75 -12.06 -7.56
C ALA A 70 -2.48 -11.13 -8.54
N CYS A 71 -3.46 -10.34 -8.08
CA CYS A 71 -4.11 -9.31 -8.88
C CYS A 71 -3.11 -8.26 -9.38
N ARG A 72 -2.20 -7.80 -8.52
CA ARG A 72 -1.11 -6.90 -8.89
C ARG A 72 -0.15 -7.52 -9.92
N ALA A 73 0.15 -8.81 -9.81
CA ALA A 73 1.01 -9.50 -10.79
C ALA A 73 0.38 -9.54 -12.19
N ILE A 74 -0.95 -9.63 -12.28
CA ILE A 74 -1.69 -9.70 -13.56
C ILE A 74 -1.90 -8.32 -14.17
N TRP A 75 -2.35 -7.35 -13.37
CA TRP A 75 -2.72 -6.04 -13.87
C TRP A 75 -1.64 -4.97 -13.71
N GLY A 76 -0.51 -5.32 -13.09
CA GLY A 76 0.59 -4.40 -12.75
C GLY A 76 0.31 -3.59 -11.49
N GLN A 77 1.37 -2.98 -10.97
CA GLN A 77 1.29 -2.03 -9.85
C GLN A 77 0.45 -0.80 -10.23
N LYS A 78 -0.44 -0.38 -9.34
CA LYS A 78 -1.33 0.78 -9.52
C LYS A 78 -1.03 1.93 -8.58
N SER A 79 -0.35 1.66 -7.47
CA SER A 79 0.13 2.70 -6.58
C SER A 79 1.19 3.54 -7.27
N ASP A 80 1.19 4.85 -6.97
CA ASP A 80 2.32 5.72 -7.28
C ASP A 80 3.49 5.16 -6.46
N GLY A 81 4.33 4.36 -7.12
CA GLY A 81 5.41 3.65 -6.46
C GLY A 81 6.19 4.60 -5.59
N ILE A 82 6.51 4.19 -4.37
CA ILE A 82 7.48 4.90 -3.56
C ILE A 82 8.81 4.78 -4.31
N VAL A 83 9.13 5.80 -5.12
CA VAL A 83 10.52 6.04 -5.48
C VAL A 83 11.16 6.48 -4.18
N PHE A 84 11.77 5.54 -3.46
CA PHE A 84 12.83 5.88 -2.53
C PHE A 84 13.93 6.51 -3.39
N VAL A 85 13.80 7.81 -3.66
CA VAL A 85 14.97 8.62 -3.95
C VAL A 85 15.67 8.63 -2.59
N PRO A 86 16.85 8.01 -2.43
CA PRO A 86 17.62 8.24 -1.25
C PRO A 86 17.87 9.75 -1.24
N THR A 87 17.19 10.47 -0.36
CA THR A 87 17.59 11.81 -0.01
C THR A 87 18.93 11.63 0.67
N LEU A 88 20.01 11.63 -0.13
CA LEU A 88 21.31 12.03 0.38
C LEU A 88 21.03 13.36 1.05
N ALA A 89 21.20 13.38 2.38
CA ALA A 89 20.98 14.56 3.19
C ALA A 89 21.72 15.72 2.52
N ALA A 90 20.96 16.60 1.86
CA ALA A 90 21.39 17.96 1.68
C ALA A 90 21.26 18.56 3.07
N GLU A 91 22.35 18.44 3.83
CA GLU A 91 22.57 19.29 4.99
C GLU A 91 22.25 20.74 4.59
N ASP A 92 21.59 21.44 5.50
CA ASP A 92 21.20 22.84 5.40
C ASP A 92 22.28 23.72 4.75
N THR A 93 22.15 24.01 3.45
CA THR A 93 22.91 25.10 2.84
C THR A 93 22.16 26.42 3.01
N SER A 94 22.08 26.89 4.25
CA SER A 94 21.91 28.33 4.53
C SER A 94 23.25 29.08 4.57
N GLU A 95 24.36 28.44 4.18
CA GLU A 95 25.70 29.05 4.11
C GLU A 95 26.35 28.74 2.75
N ASN A 96 25.85 29.33 1.65
CA ASN A 96 26.38 29.06 0.31
C ASN A 96 26.70 30.32 -0.51
N GLU A 97 27.21 31.36 0.16
CA GLU A 97 27.92 32.47 -0.49
C GLU A 97 29.45 32.38 -0.36
N GLU A 98 29.98 31.71 0.68
CA GLU A 98 31.42 31.58 0.86
C GLU A 98 32.01 30.43 0.03
N VAL A 99 31.29 29.32 -0.13
CA VAL A 99 31.74 28.16 -0.93
C VAL A 99 31.74 28.49 -2.43
N THR A 100 30.74 29.24 -2.92
CA THR A 100 30.71 29.73 -4.31
C THR A 100 31.83 30.73 -4.58
N LYS A 101 32.18 31.60 -3.63
CA LYS A 101 33.34 32.49 -3.74
C LYS A 101 34.66 31.73 -3.74
N ALA A 102 34.82 30.72 -2.89
CA ALA A 102 36.02 29.89 -2.84
C ALA A 102 36.25 29.10 -4.14
N VAL A 103 35.17 28.57 -4.73
CA VAL A 103 35.24 27.85 -6.02
C VAL A 103 35.57 28.81 -7.17
N GLN A 104 34.98 30.01 -7.19
CA GLN A 104 35.31 31.02 -8.21
C GLN A 104 36.75 31.53 -8.11
N GLN A 105 37.24 31.76 -6.89
CA GLN A 105 38.61 32.21 -6.65
C GLN A 105 39.63 31.13 -7.05
N PHE A 106 39.31 29.85 -6.79
CA PHE A 106 40.14 28.73 -7.23
C PHE A 106 40.14 28.55 -8.76
N GLU A 107 39.01 28.77 -9.44
CA GLU A 107 38.95 28.75 -10.91
C GLU A 107 39.69 29.92 -11.57
N GLU A 108 39.75 31.08 -10.92
CA GLU A 108 40.53 32.24 -11.37
C GLU A 108 42.05 32.02 -11.18
N ASP A 109 42.46 31.43 -10.06
CA ASP A 109 43.87 31.08 -9.81
C ASP A 109 44.38 30.01 -10.81
N LEU A 110 43.55 29.01 -11.14
CA LEU A 110 43.92 27.99 -12.14
C LEU A 110 44.02 28.55 -13.57
N LYS A 111 43.23 29.57 -13.91
CA LYS A 111 43.35 30.30 -15.19
C LYS A 111 44.59 31.18 -15.24
N ALA A 112 45.02 31.77 -14.12
CA ALA A 112 46.25 32.54 -14.04
C ALA A 112 47.49 31.67 -14.29
N ASP A 113 47.43 30.38 -13.91
CA ASP A 113 48.48 29.39 -14.13
C ASP A 113 48.38 28.66 -15.49
N ASN A 114 47.49 29.09 -16.39
CA ASN A 114 47.35 28.53 -17.75
C ASN A 114 46.97 27.03 -17.78
N ILE A 115 46.21 26.56 -16.78
CA ILE A 115 45.76 25.17 -16.69
C ILE A 115 44.30 25.08 -17.19
N ASP A 116 44.10 24.52 -18.38
CA ASP A 116 42.77 24.26 -18.95
C ASP A 116 42.16 22.97 -18.37
N ILE A 117 40.99 23.09 -17.74
CA ILE A 117 40.23 21.96 -17.18
C ILE A 117 39.50 21.25 -18.33
N LEU A 118 40.10 20.17 -18.85
CA LEU A 118 39.51 19.31 -19.87
C LEU A 118 38.30 18.54 -19.32
N ARG A 119 37.08 18.92 -19.74
CA ARG A 119 35.88 18.07 -19.63
C ARG A 119 35.90 17.05 -20.77
N GLY A 120 36.44 15.86 -20.51
CA GLY A 120 36.71 14.87 -21.56
C GLY A 120 35.54 13.96 -21.93
N SER A 121 35.24 13.90 -23.24
CA SER A 121 34.67 12.75 -23.96
C SER A 121 35.54 12.45 -25.21
N GLU A 122 35.76 11.15 -25.50
CA GLU A 122 36.32 10.51 -26.73
C GLU A 122 37.86 10.58 -26.97
N THR A 123 38.64 9.61 -27.53
CA THR A 123 38.74 8.12 -27.61
C THR A 123 40.13 7.71 -28.24
N VAL A 124 40.87 6.75 -27.62
CA VAL A 124 41.69 5.57 -28.17
C VAL A 124 42.96 5.84 -29.05
N PRO A 125 44.16 5.16 -28.91
CA PRO A 125 44.40 3.71 -29.09
C PRO A 125 45.51 2.94 -28.29
N ASP A 126 45.43 1.62 -28.51
CA ASP A 126 46.02 0.39 -27.93
C ASP A 126 47.54 0.13 -28.09
N ALA A 127 48.18 -0.50 -27.09
CA ALA A 127 49.20 -1.57 -27.22
C ALA A 127 49.79 -2.07 -25.86
N GLY A 128 49.41 -3.29 -25.43
CA GLY A 128 50.38 -4.34 -25.03
C GLY A 128 50.91 -4.51 -23.59
N ASN A 129 50.06 -5.02 -22.66
CA ASN A 129 50.20 -6.11 -21.64
C ASN A 129 51.55 -6.43 -20.88
N PRO A 130 51.55 -7.12 -19.70
CA PRO A 130 50.43 -7.67 -18.93
C PRO A 130 50.48 -7.50 -17.38
N SER A 131 49.30 -7.72 -16.78
CA SER A 131 49.05 -8.50 -15.55
C SER A 131 48.16 -7.81 -14.50
N GLU A 132 46.92 -8.33 -14.46
CA GLU A 132 46.08 -8.58 -13.27
C GLU A 132 45.59 -7.32 -12.53
N TRP A 133 44.35 -6.85 -12.64
CA TRP A 133 43.03 -7.51 -12.64
C TRP A 133 42.00 -6.58 -13.32
N PRO A 134 41.09 -7.02 -14.22
CA PRO A 134 40.09 -6.10 -14.77
C PRO A 134 38.70 -6.27 -14.13
N ILE A 135 38.31 -5.18 -13.49
CA ILE A 135 36.96 -4.62 -13.40
C ILE A 135 36.36 -4.56 -14.83
N GLY A 136 35.23 -5.24 -15.09
CA GLY A 136 34.36 -4.97 -16.26
C GLY A 136 33.08 -4.34 -15.73
N SER A 137 32.80 -3.04 -15.92
CA SER A 137 32.61 -2.24 -17.15
C SER A 137 31.44 -2.74 -17.99
N TRP A 138 30.33 -2.03 -17.83
CA TRP A 138 29.11 -2.12 -18.60
C TRP A 138 29.34 -1.43 -19.94
N THR A 139 29.30 -2.19 -21.03
CA THR A 139 28.68 -1.90 -22.34
C THR A 139 29.35 -2.77 -23.38
N ASP A 140 28.64 -3.81 -23.85
CA ASP A 140 28.68 -4.10 -25.28
C ASP A 140 27.35 -4.71 -25.70
N SER A 141 26.66 -4.01 -26.59
CA SER A 141 25.43 -4.43 -27.23
C SER A 141 25.78 -5.31 -28.41
N GLN A 142 25.83 -6.62 -28.18
CA GLN A 142 25.63 -7.61 -29.24
C GLN A 142 24.23 -8.21 -29.08
N SER A 143 23.44 -8.03 -30.13
CA SER A 143 22.10 -8.56 -30.33
C SER A 143 22.07 -10.08 -30.11
N ASN A 144 21.51 -10.51 -28.98
CA ASN A 144 21.13 -11.89 -28.74
C ASN A 144 19.59 -11.99 -28.77
N PRO A 145 18.96 -12.71 -29.72
CA PRO A 145 17.51 -12.70 -29.91
C PRO A 145 16.76 -13.62 -28.92
N ALA A 146 17.12 -13.61 -27.64
CA ALA A 146 16.60 -14.55 -26.64
C ALA A 146 16.12 -13.90 -25.34
N TYR A 147 15.79 -12.60 -25.36
CA TYR A 147 15.14 -11.94 -24.22
C TYR A 147 13.62 -12.12 -24.27
N GLY A 148 13.15 -13.27 -23.80
CA GLY A 148 11.91 -13.29 -23.00
C GLY A 148 12.17 -12.59 -21.66
N PRO A 149 11.14 -12.10 -20.95
CA PRO A 149 11.33 -11.45 -19.67
C PRO A 149 11.98 -12.45 -18.70
N LEU A 150 13.22 -12.18 -18.32
CA LEU A 150 13.96 -12.99 -17.34
C LEU A 150 13.20 -12.90 -16.02
N ALA A 151 12.50 -13.98 -15.69
CA ALA A 151 12.08 -14.28 -14.34
C ALA A 151 13.35 -14.31 -13.48
N ILE A 152 13.54 -13.27 -12.67
CA ILE A 152 14.54 -13.28 -11.62
C ILE A 152 13.97 -14.26 -10.57
N ASP A 153 14.35 -15.53 -10.68
CA ASP A 153 14.27 -16.53 -9.61
C ASP A 153 15.23 -16.10 -8.49
N SER A 154 14.93 -14.98 -7.85
CA SER A 154 15.57 -14.64 -6.58
C SER A 154 14.88 -15.49 -5.53
N GLU A 155 15.62 -16.42 -4.94
CA GLU A 155 15.18 -17.21 -3.78
C GLU A 155 14.74 -16.31 -2.60
N TRP A 156 15.10 -15.02 -2.65
CA TRP A 156 14.72 -13.94 -1.73
C TRP A 156 13.51 -13.12 -2.18
N ALA A 157 13.03 -13.28 -3.41
CA ALA A 157 11.77 -12.69 -3.82
C ALA A 157 10.63 -13.50 -3.19
N PRO A 158 9.62 -12.84 -2.57
CA PRO A 158 8.45 -13.55 -2.09
C PRO A 158 7.87 -14.35 -3.24
N ARG A 159 7.61 -15.65 -3.01
CA ARG A 159 6.95 -16.50 -4.00
C ARG A 159 5.53 -15.99 -4.16
N ILE A 160 5.31 -15.10 -5.12
CA ILE A 160 3.99 -14.63 -5.48
C ILE A 160 3.22 -15.85 -5.97
N ARG A 161 2.22 -16.25 -5.19
CA ARG A 161 1.31 -17.33 -5.57
C ARG A 161 0.38 -16.77 -6.62
N GLY A 162 0.34 -17.40 -7.80
CA GLY A 162 -0.58 -16.99 -8.87
C GLY A 162 -2.03 -17.35 -8.55
N LEU A 163 -2.98 -16.66 -9.18
CA LEU A 163 -4.43 -16.91 -9.00
C LEU A 163 -4.84 -18.38 -9.15
N PHE A 164 -4.11 -19.13 -9.99
CA PHE A 164 -4.33 -20.55 -10.23
C PHE A 164 -4.35 -21.39 -8.95
N GLN A 165 -3.64 -20.97 -7.90
CA GLN A 165 -3.61 -21.72 -6.64
C GLN A 165 -4.95 -21.68 -5.90
N TRP A 166 -5.73 -20.60 -6.01
CA TRP A 166 -7.00 -20.46 -5.31
C TRP A 166 -8.21 -20.74 -6.20
N LEU A 167 -8.17 -20.27 -7.45
CA LEU A 167 -9.26 -20.35 -8.41
C LEU A 167 -9.04 -21.46 -9.47
N GLY A 168 -7.87 -22.10 -9.49
CA GLY A 168 -7.54 -23.00 -10.61
C GLY A 168 -7.52 -22.27 -11.95
N PRO A 169 -7.87 -22.95 -13.07
CA PRO A 169 -8.08 -22.29 -14.35
C PRO A 169 -9.22 -21.28 -14.24
N THR A 170 -8.90 -19.99 -14.33
CA THR A 170 -9.88 -18.90 -14.21
C THR A 170 -9.83 -17.96 -15.41
N ALA A 171 -11.01 -17.45 -15.80
CA ALA A 171 -11.15 -16.45 -16.85
C ALA A 171 -11.04 -15.01 -16.32
N LEU A 172 -10.69 -14.82 -15.03
CA LEU A 172 -10.57 -13.49 -14.42
C LEU A 172 -9.71 -12.51 -15.26
N PRO A 173 -8.51 -12.87 -15.74
CA PRO A 173 -7.69 -11.95 -16.53
C PRO A 173 -8.26 -11.62 -17.92
N LEU A 174 -9.22 -12.41 -18.41
CA LEU A 174 -9.85 -12.26 -19.72
C LEU A 174 -11.20 -11.54 -19.65
N THR A 175 -11.86 -11.60 -18.50
CA THR A 175 -13.21 -11.04 -18.30
C THR A 175 -13.18 -9.75 -17.49
N HIS A 176 -12.12 -9.51 -16.71
CA HIS A 176 -12.00 -8.38 -15.80
C HIS A 176 -10.69 -7.62 -15.99
N THR A 177 -10.77 -6.32 -15.71
CA THR A 177 -9.64 -5.39 -15.70
C THR A 177 -9.76 -4.42 -14.51
N THR A 178 -8.86 -3.45 -14.42
CA THR A 178 -8.84 -2.48 -13.33
C THR A 178 -9.68 -1.24 -13.67
N GLY A 179 -10.56 -0.85 -12.73
CA GLY A 179 -11.43 0.32 -12.84
C GLY A 179 -10.89 1.53 -12.09
N ALA A 180 -11.66 2.03 -11.12
CA ALA A 180 -11.21 3.10 -10.25
C ALA A 180 -9.99 2.67 -9.41
N VAL A 181 -9.00 3.56 -9.30
CA VAL A 181 -7.84 3.41 -8.42
C VAL A 181 -7.81 4.60 -7.48
N GLU A 182 -7.77 4.34 -6.18
CA GLU A 182 -7.68 5.40 -5.16
C GLU A 182 -6.64 5.12 -4.09
N CYS A 183 -6.07 6.18 -3.54
CA CYS A 183 -5.29 6.16 -2.30
C CYS A 183 -6.09 6.86 -1.21
N SER A 184 -6.47 6.15 -0.16
CA SER A 184 -7.33 6.70 0.90
C SER A 184 -7.17 5.95 2.22
N VAL A 185 -7.63 6.58 3.32
CA VAL A 185 -7.86 5.89 4.59
C VAL A 185 -9.32 5.44 4.66
N ARG A 186 -9.48 4.16 4.98
CA ARG A 186 -10.77 3.47 5.05
C ARG A 186 -10.95 2.81 6.40
N ARG A 187 -12.15 2.86 6.95
CA ARG A 187 -12.52 2.19 8.20
C ARG A 187 -13.26 0.89 7.92
N ILE A 188 -12.92 -0.18 8.64
CA ILE A 188 -13.63 -1.45 8.57
C ILE A 188 -15.04 -1.26 9.15
N LYS A 189 -16.04 -1.31 8.27
CA LYS A 189 -17.46 -1.21 8.64
C LYS A 189 -18.05 -2.57 8.97
N SER A 190 -17.77 -3.58 8.15
CA SER A 190 -18.21 -4.96 8.37
C SER A 190 -17.37 -5.94 7.56
N PHE A 191 -17.46 -7.23 7.86
CA PHE A 191 -16.82 -8.28 7.09
C PHE A 191 -17.64 -9.57 7.16
N SER A 192 -17.52 -10.41 6.13
CA SER A 192 -18.23 -11.69 6.07
C SER A 192 -17.34 -12.80 5.48
N PRO A 193 -17.52 -14.06 5.94
CA PRO A 193 -16.79 -15.20 5.38
C PRO A 193 -17.15 -15.43 3.91
N PRO A 194 -16.37 -16.26 3.19
CA PRO A 194 -16.70 -16.65 1.83
C PRO A 194 -18.12 -17.21 1.76
N GLN A 195 -18.86 -16.77 0.75
CA GLN A 195 -20.24 -17.16 0.55
C GLN A 195 -20.26 -18.27 -0.49
N ASN A 196 -21.02 -19.33 -0.26
CA ASN A 196 -21.28 -20.32 -1.31
C ASN A 196 -22.64 -19.98 -1.94
N PRO A 197 -22.70 -19.06 -2.93
CA PRO A 197 -23.96 -18.76 -3.57
C PRO A 197 -24.55 -20.05 -4.13
N LEU A 198 -25.86 -20.22 -3.97
CA LEU A 198 -26.57 -21.31 -4.62
C LEU A 198 -26.26 -21.26 -6.11
N VAL A 199 -26.09 -22.44 -6.73
CA VAL A 199 -25.80 -22.55 -8.17
C VAL A 199 -26.96 -21.92 -8.95
N VAL A 200 -26.84 -20.63 -9.24
CA VAL A 200 -27.68 -19.93 -10.19
C VAL A 200 -27.16 -20.31 -11.57
N LEU A 201 -28.05 -20.45 -12.55
CA LEU A 201 -27.65 -20.54 -13.94
C LEU A 201 -26.96 -19.22 -14.30
N LEU A 202 -25.63 -19.18 -14.23
CA LEU A 202 -24.86 -17.98 -14.52
C LEU A 202 -24.95 -17.72 -16.03
N GLU A 203 -25.37 -16.52 -16.39
CA GLU A 203 -25.68 -16.18 -17.77
C GLU A 203 -24.43 -15.75 -18.54
N SER A 204 -23.37 -15.33 -17.82
CA SER A 204 -22.08 -14.95 -18.40
C SER A 204 -20.86 -15.55 -17.69
N GLU A 205 -19.75 -15.66 -18.42
CA GLU A 205 -18.45 -16.09 -17.87
C GLU A 205 -17.94 -15.14 -16.78
N ALA A 206 -18.19 -13.83 -16.92
CA ALA A 206 -17.82 -12.83 -15.91
C ALA A 206 -18.59 -13.06 -14.61
N GLU A 207 -19.89 -13.38 -14.67
CA GLU A 207 -20.67 -13.73 -13.47
C GLU A 207 -20.16 -15.01 -12.81
N ALA A 208 -19.74 -16.00 -13.61
CA ALA A 208 -19.16 -17.21 -13.06
C ALA A 208 -17.86 -16.95 -12.29
N VAL A 209 -17.00 -16.08 -12.82
CA VAL A 209 -15.80 -15.62 -12.14
C VAL A 209 -16.14 -14.88 -10.85
N GLU A 210 -17.11 -13.96 -10.86
CA GLU A 210 -17.54 -13.24 -9.65
C GLU A 210 -18.09 -14.17 -8.57
N ALA A 211 -18.89 -15.17 -8.95
CA ALA A 211 -19.40 -16.18 -8.04
C ALA A 211 -18.26 -17.04 -7.44
N GLU A 212 -17.24 -17.35 -8.24
CA GLU A 212 -16.05 -18.05 -7.77
C GLU A 212 -15.24 -17.21 -6.78
N LEU A 213 -15.06 -15.91 -7.05
CA LEU A 213 -14.41 -14.98 -6.14
C LEU A 213 -15.12 -14.94 -4.78
N GLN A 214 -16.46 -14.83 -4.77
CA GLN A 214 -17.24 -14.85 -3.52
C GLN A 214 -17.14 -16.17 -2.77
N ARG A 215 -16.98 -17.28 -3.49
CA ARG A 215 -16.86 -18.63 -2.92
C ARG A 215 -15.52 -18.88 -2.25
N HIS A 216 -14.45 -18.29 -2.77
CA HIS A 216 -13.10 -18.54 -2.26
C HIS A 216 -12.61 -17.45 -1.30
N PHE A 217 -13.06 -16.21 -1.47
CA PHE A 217 -12.58 -15.06 -0.71
C PHE A 217 -13.62 -14.51 0.25
N ALA A 218 -13.13 -14.01 1.37
CA ALA A 218 -13.94 -13.25 2.31
C ALA A 218 -14.11 -11.81 1.83
N THR A 219 -15.15 -11.13 2.31
CA THR A 219 -15.42 -9.74 1.97
C THR A 219 -15.26 -8.84 3.17
N ILE A 220 -14.62 -7.68 2.97
CA ILE A 220 -14.51 -6.60 3.95
C ILE A 220 -15.14 -5.35 3.35
N VAL A 221 -16.16 -4.80 4.01
CA VAL A 221 -16.77 -3.52 3.64
C VAL A 221 -16.06 -2.40 4.36
N LEU A 222 -15.58 -1.44 3.59
CA LEU A 222 -14.72 -0.35 4.00
C LEU A 222 -15.39 1.00 3.73
N SER A 223 -15.64 1.79 4.78
CA SER A 223 -16.19 3.14 4.66
C SER A 223 -15.06 4.17 4.57
N PRO A 224 -15.26 5.31 3.86
CA PRO A 224 -14.33 6.43 3.91
C PRO A 224 -14.05 6.90 5.34
N TRP A 225 -12.81 7.30 5.62
CA TRP A 225 -12.41 7.95 6.86
C TRP A 225 -11.58 9.19 6.53
N ALA A 226 -12.25 10.24 6.04
CA ALA A 226 -11.59 11.42 5.46
C ALA A 226 -10.99 12.37 6.51
N ASP A 227 -11.48 12.33 7.74
CA ASP A 227 -11.12 13.20 8.86
C ASP A 227 -10.18 12.52 9.86
N TRP A 228 -9.39 11.53 9.41
CA TRP A 228 -8.46 10.79 10.28
C TRP A 228 -7.21 11.59 10.68
N ASP A 229 -6.81 12.58 9.88
CA ASP A 229 -5.63 13.43 10.09
C ASP A 229 -6.05 14.91 10.05
N GLN A 230 -6.91 15.31 11.00
CA GLN A 230 -7.42 16.69 11.06
C GLN A 230 -6.34 17.71 11.41
N ALA A 231 -5.34 17.28 12.19
CA ALA A 231 -4.19 18.09 12.54
C ALA A 231 -3.22 18.29 11.36
N GLY A 232 -3.25 17.38 10.37
CA GLY A 232 -2.42 17.43 9.17
C GLY A 232 -0.94 17.21 9.47
N ASP A 233 -0.63 16.59 10.61
CA ASP A 233 0.71 16.43 11.17
C ASP A 233 1.35 15.11 10.76
N GLU A 234 0.56 14.06 10.54
CA GLU A 234 1.08 12.73 10.21
C GLU A 234 1.44 12.59 8.73
N VAL A 235 0.55 12.99 7.81
CA VAL A 235 0.84 12.89 6.37
C VAL A 235 0.41 14.15 5.61
N PRO A 236 1.25 15.20 5.68
CA PRO A 236 1.00 16.46 5.00
C PRO A 236 0.70 16.27 3.51
N GLY A 237 -0.44 16.81 3.05
CA GLY A 237 -0.83 16.77 1.64
C GLY A 237 -1.35 15.42 1.11
N SER A 238 -1.47 14.39 1.95
CA SER A 238 -2.05 13.09 1.54
C SER A 238 -3.02 12.49 2.57
N ALA A 239 -3.57 13.33 3.44
CA ALA A 239 -4.61 12.97 4.40
C ALA A 239 -5.94 12.63 3.70
N GLY A 240 -6.32 13.41 2.69
CA GLY A 240 -7.57 13.21 1.95
C GLY A 240 -7.53 12.02 0.97
N PRO A 241 -8.67 11.36 0.73
CA PRO A 241 -8.84 10.42 -0.37
C PRO A 241 -8.47 11.03 -1.74
N GLN A 242 -7.74 10.28 -2.57
CA GLN A 242 -7.29 10.72 -3.90
C GLN A 242 -7.55 9.63 -4.94
N LEU A 243 -8.11 9.99 -6.09
CA LEU A 243 -8.11 9.13 -7.28
C LEU A 243 -6.73 9.25 -7.95
N LEU A 244 -6.11 8.12 -8.27
CA LEU A 244 -4.79 8.09 -8.90
C LEU A 244 -4.89 8.24 -10.42
N MET A 245 -3.80 8.65 -11.07
CA MET A 245 -3.74 8.81 -12.53
C MET A 245 -3.92 7.49 -13.28
N THR A 246 -3.67 6.36 -12.61
CA THR A 246 -3.89 5.00 -13.13
C THR A 246 -5.38 4.59 -13.12
N SER A 247 -6.26 5.41 -12.54
CA SER A 247 -7.70 5.17 -12.42
C SER A 247 -8.43 5.28 -13.76
N ARG A 248 -9.26 4.29 -14.06
CA ARG A 248 -10.23 4.30 -15.17
C ARG A 248 -11.63 4.57 -14.61
N ALA A 249 -11.82 5.78 -14.08
CA ALA A 249 -12.97 6.14 -13.26
C ALA A 249 -14.34 6.17 -13.99
N THR A 250 -14.33 6.23 -15.33
CA THR A 250 -15.56 6.33 -16.12
C THR A 250 -15.89 4.98 -16.75
N ILE A 251 -16.99 4.38 -16.28
CA ILE A 251 -17.57 3.16 -16.80
C ILE A 251 -18.94 3.55 -17.39
N ASP A 252 -19.28 3.04 -18.57
CA ASP A 252 -20.50 3.45 -19.26
C ASP A 252 -21.75 3.03 -18.48
N GLY A 253 -22.68 3.96 -18.27
CA GLY A 253 -23.95 3.70 -17.56
C GLY A 253 -23.80 3.49 -16.04
N VAL A 254 -22.61 3.62 -15.48
CA VAL A 254 -22.33 3.35 -14.06
C VAL A 254 -21.87 4.64 -13.36
N LYS A 255 -22.47 4.96 -12.20
CA LYS A 255 -22.06 6.11 -11.37
C LYS A 255 -20.56 6.00 -11.05
N ALA A 256 -19.80 7.03 -11.40
CA ALA A 256 -18.39 7.15 -11.05
C ALA A 256 -18.19 7.02 -9.53
N HIS A 257 -17.12 6.33 -9.15
CA HIS A 257 -16.77 6.11 -7.75
C HIS A 257 -16.31 7.41 -7.09
N ASP A 258 -16.89 7.73 -5.92
CA ASP A 258 -16.50 8.86 -5.09
C ASP A 258 -15.74 8.38 -3.84
N PRO A 259 -14.41 8.60 -3.76
CA PRO A 259 -13.59 8.17 -2.62
C PRO A 259 -14.02 8.74 -1.26
N PHE A 260 -14.71 9.89 -1.23
CA PHE A 260 -15.10 10.57 0.00
C PHE A 260 -16.39 10.01 0.60
N HIS A 261 -17.23 9.37 -0.21
CA HIS A 261 -18.58 8.99 0.20
C HIS A 261 -18.91 7.51 -0.04
N ASP A 262 -18.40 6.93 -1.13
CA ASP A 262 -18.78 5.58 -1.53
C ASP A 262 -18.01 4.54 -0.71
N GLU A 263 -18.68 3.46 -0.30
CA GLU A 263 -18.06 2.30 0.35
C GLU A 263 -17.42 1.38 -0.68
N ILE A 264 -16.35 0.69 -0.29
CA ILE A 264 -15.71 -0.33 -1.12
C ILE A 264 -15.83 -1.71 -0.48
N THR A 265 -15.99 -2.74 -1.30
CA THR A 265 -16.02 -4.14 -0.86
C THR A 265 -14.73 -4.82 -1.30
N MET A 266 -13.80 -4.96 -0.36
CA MET A 266 -12.52 -5.61 -0.60
C MET A 266 -12.64 -7.12 -0.47
N LEU A 267 -12.09 -7.86 -1.42
CA LEU A 267 -11.89 -9.30 -1.33
C LEU A 267 -10.56 -9.60 -0.65
N VAL A 268 -10.57 -10.52 0.31
CA VAL A 268 -9.38 -10.97 1.02
C VAL A 268 -9.39 -12.46 1.27
N GLU A 269 -8.21 -13.02 1.54
CA GLU A 269 -8.08 -14.38 2.01
C GLU A 269 -8.83 -14.60 3.35
N PRO A 270 -9.53 -15.74 3.51
CA PRO A 270 -10.28 -16.02 4.75
C PRO A 270 -9.42 -16.00 6.02
N ALA A 271 -8.12 -16.28 5.89
CA ALA A 271 -7.15 -16.24 6.98
C ALA A 271 -6.94 -14.85 7.60
N ILE A 272 -7.35 -13.78 6.89
CA ILE A 272 -7.26 -12.40 7.37
C ILE A 272 -8.38 -12.08 8.39
N LEU A 273 -9.53 -12.74 8.31
CA LEU A 273 -10.70 -12.43 9.15
C LEU A 273 -10.46 -12.46 10.66
N PRO A 274 -9.69 -13.40 11.23
CA PRO A 274 -9.36 -13.40 12.66
C PRO A 274 -8.44 -12.24 13.09
N MET A 275 -7.86 -11.51 12.14
CA MET A 275 -6.90 -10.43 12.38
C MET A 275 -7.53 -9.04 12.28
N ILE A 276 -8.81 -8.94 11.91
CA ILE A 276 -9.52 -7.66 11.76
C ILE A 276 -10.55 -7.42 12.85
N SER A 277 -10.90 -6.17 13.08
CA SER A 277 -11.97 -5.72 13.98
C SER A 277 -12.70 -4.55 13.31
N VAL A 278 -14.02 -4.48 13.52
CA VAL A 278 -14.82 -3.32 13.10
C VAL A 278 -14.24 -2.07 13.77
N GLY A 279 -14.16 -0.98 13.01
CA GLY A 279 -13.61 0.30 13.45
C GLY A 279 -12.13 0.52 13.14
N LEU A 280 -11.34 -0.53 12.86
CA LEU A 280 -9.94 -0.36 12.47
C LEU A 280 -9.83 0.44 11.17
N GLY A 281 -8.84 1.31 11.11
CA GLY A 281 -8.49 2.09 9.92
C GLY A 281 -7.37 1.42 9.13
N ILE A 282 -7.45 1.51 7.82
CA ILE A 282 -6.43 1.03 6.90
C ILE A 282 -6.20 2.11 5.85
N ARG A 283 -4.95 2.48 5.64
CA ARG A 283 -4.53 3.32 4.53
C ARG A 283 -3.85 2.48 3.48
N GLY A 284 -4.25 2.65 2.24
CA GLY A 284 -3.63 1.94 1.14
C GLY A 284 -4.05 2.49 -0.21
N THR A 285 -3.55 1.81 -1.24
CA THR A 285 -4.05 1.94 -2.60
C THR A 285 -5.07 0.84 -2.87
N TRP A 286 -6.28 1.25 -3.21
CA TRP A 286 -7.41 0.37 -3.49
C TRP A 286 -7.67 0.35 -4.98
N VAL A 287 -7.86 -0.83 -5.53
CA VAL A 287 -8.10 -1.01 -6.97
C VAL A 287 -9.39 -1.76 -7.19
N GLN A 288 -10.27 -1.16 -7.98
CA GLN A 288 -11.53 -1.75 -8.36
C GLN A 288 -11.32 -2.83 -9.43
N ILE A 289 -11.95 -3.98 -9.24
CA ILE A 289 -12.09 -5.04 -10.24
C ILE A 289 -13.40 -4.77 -11.00
N VAL A 290 -13.32 -4.67 -12.32
CA VAL A 290 -14.45 -4.35 -13.19
C VAL A 290 -14.44 -5.24 -14.42
N ARG A 291 -15.59 -5.49 -15.04
CA ARG A 291 -15.66 -6.33 -16.24
C ARG A 291 -15.12 -5.56 -17.43
N GLU A 292 -14.42 -6.22 -18.34
CA GLU A 292 -13.89 -5.55 -19.54
C GLU A 292 -15.00 -4.97 -20.43
N HIS A 293 -16.15 -5.66 -20.51
CA HIS A 293 -17.28 -5.22 -21.33
C HIS A 293 -18.04 -4.01 -20.77
N ASP A 294 -17.78 -3.63 -19.51
CA ASP A 294 -18.36 -2.42 -18.93
C ASP A 294 -17.71 -1.15 -19.54
N PHE A 295 -16.58 -1.29 -20.24
CA PHE A 295 -15.96 -0.21 -21.01
C PHE A 295 -16.47 -0.22 -22.46
N GLY A 296 -17.08 0.88 -22.91
CA GLY A 296 -17.35 1.14 -24.33
C GLY A 296 -18.70 0.66 -24.85
N SER A 297 -19.61 0.18 -24.01
CA SER A 297 -20.96 -0.20 -24.45
C SER A 297 -21.95 0.94 -24.25
N ALA A 298 -22.22 1.70 -25.32
CA ALA A 298 -23.29 2.69 -25.39
C ALA A 298 -24.71 2.07 -25.33
N VAL A 299 -24.80 0.74 -25.26
CA VAL A 299 -26.06 0.01 -25.16
C VAL A 299 -26.28 -0.31 -23.68
N ALA A 300 -27.20 0.42 -23.06
CA ALA A 300 -27.72 0.14 -21.73
C ALA A 300 -28.37 -1.25 -21.69
N ALA A 301 -27.54 -2.30 -21.57
CA ALA A 301 -28.02 -3.60 -21.18
C ALA A 301 -28.60 -3.45 -19.78
N LYS A 302 -29.81 -3.99 -19.58
CA LYS A 302 -30.42 -4.16 -18.26
C LYS A 302 -29.66 -5.24 -17.49
N THR A 303 -28.38 -5.02 -17.22
CA THR A 303 -27.57 -5.90 -16.39
C THR A 303 -27.76 -5.49 -14.95
N GLN A 304 -27.98 -6.50 -14.11
CA GLN A 304 -28.01 -6.44 -12.65
C GLN A 304 -26.86 -5.55 -12.13
N ALA A 305 -27.10 -4.82 -11.04
CA ALA A 305 -26.14 -3.84 -10.52
C ALA A 305 -24.73 -4.44 -10.44
N PRO A 306 -23.72 -3.84 -11.08
CA PRO A 306 -22.40 -4.45 -11.21
C PRO A 306 -21.79 -4.66 -9.82
N THR A 307 -21.36 -5.89 -9.54
CA THR A 307 -20.67 -6.21 -8.30
C THR A 307 -19.30 -5.53 -8.33
N ARG A 308 -19.04 -4.61 -7.40
CA ARG A 308 -17.79 -3.84 -7.36
C ARG A 308 -16.86 -4.44 -6.31
N PHE A 309 -16.11 -5.46 -6.70
CA PHE A 309 -15.03 -5.98 -5.86
C PHE A 309 -13.80 -5.09 -5.96
N TRP A 310 -13.03 -5.08 -4.88
CA TRP A 310 -11.78 -4.34 -4.77
C TRP A 310 -10.68 -5.25 -4.23
N TYR A 311 -9.44 -4.95 -4.57
CA TYR A 311 -8.25 -5.52 -3.93
C TYR A 311 -7.31 -4.40 -3.46
N MET A 312 -6.37 -4.73 -2.59
CA MET A 312 -5.39 -3.77 -2.06
C MET A 312 -4.07 -3.87 -2.81
N ASP A 313 -3.68 -2.85 -3.57
CA ASP A 313 -2.40 -2.87 -4.28
C ASP A 313 -1.19 -2.59 -3.38
N GLU A 314 -1.38 -1.73 -2.38
CA GLU A 314 -0.34 -1.33 -1.43
C GLU A 314 -0.96 -0.98 -0.07
N LEU A 315 -0.36 -1.49 1.02
CA LEU A 315 -0.66 -1.06 2.38
C LEU A 315 0.34 0.03 2.80
N ARG A 316 -0.15 1.13 3.37
CA ARG A 316 0.69 2.22 3.88
C ARG A 316 0.62 2.42 5.38
N LEU A 317 -0.55 2.23 5.98
CA LEU A 317 -0.76 2.47 7.41
C LEU A 317 -1.94 1.64 7.94
N THR A 318 -1.87 1.25 9.21
CA THR A 318 -2.99 0.65 9.95
C THR A 318 -3.24 1.46 11.20
N LEU A 319 -4.48 1.87 11.42
CA LEU A 319 -4.90 2.73 12.52
C LEU A 319 -5.85 1.96 13.46
N PRO A 320 -5.68 2.08 14.79
CA PRO A 320 -6.68 1.59 15.72
C PRO A 320 -7.99 2.39 15.61
N SER A 321 -9.11 1.82 16.08
CA SER A 321 -10.42 2.47 15.98
C SER A 321 -10.57 3.73 16.83
N TYR A 322 -9.76 3.84 17.88
CA TYR A 322 -9.72 4.99 18.79
C TYR A 322 -8.71 6.07 18.35
N TYR A 323 -8.13 5.95 17.16
CA TYR A 323 -7.36 7.02 16.54
C TYR A 323 -8.33 8.18 16.21
N ILE A 324 -8.06 9.38 16.71
CA ILE A 324 -8.86 10.60 16.50
C ILE A 324 -7.90 11.77 16.40
#